data_AF-A0A383C1H9-F1
#
_entry.id   AF-A0A383C1H9-F1
#
_cell.length_a   1.000
_cell.length_b   1.000
_cell.length_c   1.000
_cell.angle_alpha   90.00
_cell.angle_beta   90.00
_cell.angle_gamma   90.00
#
_symmetry.space_group_name_H-M   'P 1'
#
loop_
_entity.id
_entity.type
_entity.pdbx_description
1 polymer ?
#
loop_
_entity_poly.entity_id
_entity_poly.type
_entity_poly.pdbx_seq_one_letter_code
_entity_poly.pdbx_strand_id
1 'polypeptide(L)'
;MQEILKGNLSDERYIYWVRVDYVYLINFSKILALGISKGKTIEEMKVMNDYLNWILNEEMSLHVDHAKKNGISENELFNCEM
;
A
#
# COMPACT_ATOMS: atom_id res chain seq x y z
N MET A 1 3.83 16.03 -1.64
CA MET A 1 4.13 15.91 -3.09
C MET A 1 5.31 16.74 -3.56
N GLN A 2 5.38 18.07 -3.36
CA GLN A 2 6.50 18.87 -3.90
C GLN A 2 7.89 18.41 -3.43
N GLU A 3 8.03 17.99 -2.16
CA GLU A 3 9.31 17.52 -1.63
C GLU A 3 9.74 16.15 -2.19
N ILE A 4 8.76 15.25 -2.40
CA ILE A 4 8.98 13.95 -3.06
C ILE A 4 9.47 14.18 -4.50
N LEU A 5 8.82 15.07 -5.24
CA LEU A 5 9.19 15.40 -6.63
C LEU A 5 10.58 16.04 -6.73
N LYS A 6 10.99 16.81 -5.71
CA LYS A 6 12.31 17.44 -5.64
C LYS A 6 13.38 16.54 -5.01
N GLY A 7 13.00 15.35 -4.54
CA GLY A 7 13.92 14.41 -3.88
C GLY A 7 14.49 14.92 -2.55
N ASN A 8 13.80 15.83 -1.86
CA ASN A 8 14.28 16.46 -0.62
C ASN A 8 13.37 16.18 0.59
N LEU A 9 12.46 15.20 0.48
CA LEU A 9 11.70 14.70 1.62
C LEU A 9 12.67 14.01 2.60
N SER A 10 12.55 14.31 3.89
CA SER A 10 13.39 13.65 4.90
C SER A 10 13.02 12.17 5.05
N ASP A 11 14.02 11.33 5.36
CA ASP A 11 13.84 9.89 5.56
C ASP A 11 12.79 9.60 6.64
N GLU A 12 12.76 10.39 7.73
CA GLU A 12 11.77 10.27 8.81
C GLU A 12 10.33 10.48 8.32
N ARG A 13 10.09 11.48 7.47
CA ARG A 13 8.74 11.72 6.91
C ARG A 13 8.39 10.67 5.88
N TYR A 14 9.37 10.26 5.08
CA TYR A 14 9.19 9.21 4.10
C TYR A 14 8.79 7.89 4.76
N ILE A 15 9.51 7.48 5.81
CA ILE A 15 9.23 6.22 6.49
C ILE A 15 7.92 6.26 7.28
N TYR A 16 7.57 7.42 7.85
CA TYR A 16 6.24 7.62 8.43
C TYR A 16 5.14 7.41 7.39
N TRP A 17 5.30 7.96 6.18
CA TRP A 17 4.35 7.75 5.10
C TRP A 17 4.25 6.28 4.68
N VAL A 18 5.39 5.58 4.48
CA VAL A 18 5.42 4.15 4.13
C VAL A 18 4.65 3.30 5.16
N ARG A 19 4.78 3.62 6.45
CA ARG A 19 4.07 2.91 7.54
C ARG A 19 2.55 3.08 7.44
N VAL A 20 2.09 4.32 7.30
CA VAL A 20 0.66 4.62 7.24
C VAL A 20 0.05 4.09 5.94
N ASP A 21 0.76 4.20 4.82
CA ASP A 21 0.29 3.73 3.51
C ASP A 21 0.15 2.21 3.47
N TYR A 22 1.05 1.46 4.09
CA TYR A 22 0.96 0.00 4.19
C TYR A 22 -0.36 -0.46 4.84
N VAL A 23 -0.76 0.14 5.96
CA VAL A 23 -2.03 -0.17 6.65
C VAL A 23 -3.23 0.28 5.82
N TYR A 24 -3.11 1.41 5.12
CA TYR A 24 -4.12 1.87 4.17
C TYR A 24 -4.34 0.86 3.05
N LEU A 25 -3.28 0.36 2.40
CA LEU A 25 -3.36 -0.61 1.31
C LEU A 25 -4.00 -1.93 1.72
N ILE A 26 -3.79 -2.40 2.96
CA ILE A 26 -4.50 -3.57 3.50
C ILE A 26 -6.01 -3.33 3.52
N ASN A 27 -6.45 -2.17 4.01
CA ASN A 27 -7.88 -1.87 4.08
C ASN A 27 -8.47 -1.55 2.72
N PHE A 28 -7.72 -0.89 1.84
CA PHE A 28 -8.12 -0.64 0.47
C PHE A 28 -8.28 -1.96 -0.32
N SER A 29 -7.39 -2.92 -0.11
CA SER A 29 -7.50 -4.27 -0.67
C SER A 29 -8.81 -4.97 -0.26
N LYS A 30 -9.23 -4.84 1.00
CA LYS A 30 -10.53 -5.37 1.46
C LYS A 30 -11.70 -4.67 0.77
N ILE A 31 -11.61 -3.37 0.54
CA ILE A 31 -12.64 -2.60 -0.18
C ILE A 31 -12.71 -3.05 -1.65
N LEU A 32 -11.57 -3.28 -2.31
CA LEU A 32 -11.53 -3.81 -3.68
C LEU A 32 -12.16 -5.21 -3.76
N ALA A 33 -11.82 -6.11 -2.84
CA ALA A 33 -12.44 -7.43 -2.77
C ALA A 33 -13.97 -7.35 -2.58
N LEU A 34 -14.43 -6.44 -1.71
CA LEU A 34 -15.86 -6.17 -1.54
C LEU A 34 -16.48 -5.62 -2.84
N GLY A 35 -15.77 -4.73 -3.53
CA GLY A 35 -16.15 -4.20 -4.84
C GLY A 35 -16.32 -5.31 -5.88
N ILE A 36 -15.36 -6.23 -6.00
CA ILE A 36 -15.42 -7.40 -6.89
C ILE A 36 -16.69 -8.21 -6.60
N SER A 37 -16.96 -8.53 -5.33
CA SER A 37 -18.15 -9.30 -4.95
C SER A 37 -19.49 -8.60 -5.26
N LYS A 38 -19.48 -7.28 -5.41
CA LYS A 38 -20.66 -6.44 -5.69
C LYS A 38 -20.74 -5.96 -7.14
N GLY A 39 -19.75 -6.30 -7.97
CA GLY A 39 -19.68 -5.89 -9.37
C GLY A 39 -20.92 -6.35 -10.15
N LYS A 40 -21.46 -5.48 -11.00
CA LYS A 40 -22.64 -5.80 -11.83
C LYS A 40 -22.23 -6.45 -13.14
N THR A 41 -20.99 -6.23 -13.58
CA THR A 41 -20.44 -6.78 -14.81
C THR A 41 -19.07 -7.40 -14.59
N ILE A 42 -18.71 -8.36 -15.44
CA ILE A 42 -17.38 -8.98 -15.43
C ILE A 42 -16.28 -7.94 -15.66
N GLU A 43 -16.54 -6.91 -16.47
CA GLU A 43 -15.55 -5.86 -16.74
C GLU A 43 -15.22 -5.05 -15.47
N GLU A 44 -16.23 -4.64 -14.71
CA GLU A 44 -16.04 -3.97 -13.41
C GLU A 44 -15.23 -4.85 -12.44
N MET A 45 -15.58 -6.14 -12.37
CA MET A 45 -14.89 -7.11 -11.51
C MET A 45 -13.42 -7.27 -11.91
N LYS A 46 -13.12 -7.34 -13.21
CA LYS A 46 -11.74 -7.44 -13.72
C LYS A 46 -10.91 -6.23 -13.34
N VAL A 47 -11.42 -5.02 -13.54
CA VAL A 47 -10.70 -3.79 -13.19
C VAL A 47 -10.31 -3.79 -11.70
N MET A 48 -11.26 -4.09 -10.81
CA MET A 48 -10.98 -4.14 -9.36
C MET A 48 -10.04 -5.29 -8.99
N ASN A 49 -10.18 -6.45 -9.65
CA ASN A 49 -9.29 -7.59 -9.47
C ASN A 49 -7.85 -7.28 -9.88
N ASP A 50 -7.65 -6.56 -10.99
CA ASP A 50 -6.32 -6.19 -11.48
C ASP A 50 -5.61 -5.27 -10.48
N TYR A 51 -6.31 -4.28 -9.93
CA TYR A 51 -5.77 -3.45 -8.85
C TYR A 51 -5.48 -4.25 -7.59
N LEU A 52 -6.41 -5.11 -7.15
CA LEU A 52 -6.21 -5.94 -5.97
C LEU A 52 -4.99 -6.85 -6.12
N ASN A 53 -4.85 -7.48 -7.29
CA ASN A 53 -3.73 -8.35 -7.60
C ASN A 53 -2.40 -7.59 -7.60
N TRP A 54 -2.37 -6.39 -8.18
CA TRP A 54 -1.17 -5.56 -8.18
C TRP A 54 -0.78 -5.11 -6.77
N ILE A 55 -1.74 -4.67 -5.95
CA ILE A 55 -1.44 -4.27 -4.56
C ILE A 55 -0.84 -5.44 -3.78
N LEU A 56 -1.53 -6.59 -3.76
CA LEU A 56 -1.15 -7.72 -2.92
C LEU A 56 0.16 -8.38 -3.35
N ASN A 57 0.46 -8.44 -4.65
CA ASN A 57 1.62 -9.18 -5.15
C ASN A 57 2.82 -8.29 -5.51
N GLU A 58 2.61 -7.00 -5.76
CA GLU A 58 3.68 -6.09 -6.18
C GLU A 58 3.88 -4.96 -5.15
N GLU A 59 2.87 -4.12 -4.93
CA GLU A 59 3.03 -2.86 -4.18
C GLU A 59 3.39 -3.07 -2.70
N MET A 60 2.80 -4.06 -2.05
CA MET A 60 3.09 -4.38 -0.64
C MET A 60 4.56 -4.78 -0.45
N SER A 61 5.14 -5.50 -1.41
CA SER A 61 6.55 -5.90 -1.36
C SER A 61 7.50 -4.69 -1.46
N LEU A 62 7.14 -3.70 -2.28
CA LEU A 62 7.89 -2.45 -2.40
C LEU A 62 7.94 -1.69 -1.07
N HIS A 63 6.81 -1.61 -0.36
CA HIS A 63 6.74 -0.98 0.96
C HIS A 63 7.65 -1.68 1.97
N VAL A 64 7.63 -3.01 2.01
CA VAL A 64 8.50 -3.82 2.87
C VAL A 64 9.98 -3.55 2.56
N ASP A 65 10.35 -3.49 1.27
CA ASP A 65 11.73 -3.23 0.87
C ASP A 65 12.19 -1.80 1.21
N HIS A 66 11.31 -0.81 1.08
CA HIS A 66 11.59 0.57 1.50
C HIS A 66 11.74 0.70 3.03
N ALA A 67 10.93 -0.04 3.80
CA ALA A 67 11.01 -0.05 5.26
C ALA A 67 12.28 -0.74 5.77
N LYS A 68 12.67 -1.87 5.16
CA LYS A 68 13.89 -2.60 5.50
C LYS A 68 15.16 -1.75 5.36
N LYS A 69 15.21 -0.84 4.39
CA LYS A 69 16.33 0.12 4.24
C LYS A 69 16.52 1.03 5.46
N ASN A 70 15.48 1.20 6.26
CA ASN A 70 15.47 1.98 7.50
C ASN A 70 15.41 1.10 8.76
N GLY A 71 15.70 -0.21 8.63
CA GLY A 71 15.74 -1.14 9.76
C GLY A 71 14.37 -1.56 10.31
N ILE A 72 13.27 -1.28 9.59
CA ILE A 72 11.92 -1.63 9.99
C ILE A 72 11.50 -2.95 9.34
N SER A 73 11.04 -3.88 10.16
CA SER A 73 10.49 -5.16 9.72
C SER A 73 9.06 -5.03 9.20
N GLU A 74 8.63 -6.01 8.39
CA GLU A 74 7.24 -6.09 7.94
C GLU A 74 6.24 -6.20 9.10
N ASN A 75 6.62 -6.88 10.19
CA ASN A 75 5.78 -6.97 11.37
C ASN A 75 5.59 -5.61 12.07
N GLU A 76 6.62 -4.76 12.06
CA GLU A 76 6.52 -3.39 12.57
C GLU A 76 5.69 -2.48 11.65
N LEU A 77 5.71 -2.71 10.33
CA LEU A 77 4.77 -2.05 9.41
C LEU A 77 3.32 -2.44 9.71
N PHE A 78 3.07 -3.74 9.91
CA PHE A 78 1.72 -4.25 10.15
C PHE A 78 1.14 -3.81 11.49
N ASN A 79 1.95 -3.82 12.56
CA ASN A 79 1.55 -3.43 13.91
C ASN A 79 1.80 -1.95 14.19
N CYS A 80 1.92 -1.12 13.15
CA CYS A 80 2.08 0.31 13.34
C CYS A 80 0.80 0.87 14.01
N GLU A 81 0.83 1.00 15.34
CA GLU A 81 -0.15 1.78 16.07
C GLU A 81 -0.03 3.25 15.61
N MET A 82 -1.16 3.85 15.24
CA MET A 82 -1.25 5.26 14.85
C MET A 82 -1.14 6.18 16.07
#